data_AF-A0A136KKJ5-F1
#
_entry.id   AF-A0A136KKJ5-F1
#
_cell.length_a   1.000
_cell.length_b   1.000
_cell.length_c   1.000
_cell.angle_alpha   90.00
_cell.angle_beta   90.00
_cell.angle_gamma   90.00
#
_symmetry.space_group_name_H-M   'P 1'
#
loop_
_entity.id
_entity.type
_entity.pdbx_description
1 polymer ?
#
loop_
_entity_poly.entity_id
_entity_poly.type
_entity_poly.pdbx_seq_one_letter_code
_entity_poly.pdbx_strand_id
1 'polypeptide(L)' 'MSKSKIKIIPLGGVEEIGINCTAIEYNDEITVIDIGLGFPLSDQYGVDYVIPNIDYLKRNKKRYKELSSHMHI' A
#
# COMPACT_ATOMS: atom_id res chain seq x y z
N MET A 1 -1.12 -23.42 21.71
CA MET A 1 -1.23 -21.98 21.41
C MET A 1 -0.96 -21.79 19.92
N SER A 2 -1.93 -21.30 19.14
CA SER A 2 -1.66 -20.93 17.75
C SER A 2 -0.71 -19.74 17.74
N LYS A 3 0.46 -19.87 17.10
CA LYS A 3 1.36 -18.72 16.89
C LYS A 3 0.59 -17.67 16.08
N SER A 4 0.43 -16.47 16.65
CA SER A 4 -0.03 -15.29 15.90
C SER A 4 0.91 -15.08 14.72
N LYS A 5 0.36 -15.03 13.50
CA LYS A 5 1.13 -14.85 12.27
C LYS A 5 1.08 -13.38 11.88
N ILE A 6 2.25 -12.81 11.57
CA ILE A 6 2.35 -11.52 10.90
C ILE A 6 2.27 -11.79 9.40
N LYS A 7 1.46 -11.01 8.67
CA LYS A 7 1.50 -11.00 7.20
C LYS A 7 2.03 -9.66 6.72
N ILE A 8 2.92 -9.71 5.73
CA ILE A 8 3.46 -8.54 5.04
C ILE A 8 2.94 -8.65 3.60
N ILE A 9 2.24 -7.60 3.16
CA ILE A 9 1.51 -7.59 1.90
C ILE A 9 1.94 -6.32 1.14
N PRO A 10 2.86 -6.42 0.18
CA PRO A 10 3.15 -5.29 -0.70
C PRO A 10 1.93 -5.03 -1.60
N LEU A 11 1.38 -3.83 -1.51
CA LEU A 11 0.28 -3.33 -2.34
C LEU A 11 0.78 -2.41 -3.47
N GLY A 12 2.04 -1.98 -3.40
CA GLY A 12 2.76 -1.23 -4.44
C GLY A 12 4.23 -1.02 -4.09
N GLY A 13 5.05 -0.68 -5.09
CA GLY A 13 6.49 -0.39 -4.93
C GLY A 13 7.42 -1.60 -5.05
N VAL A 14 6.89 -2.80 -5.34
CA VAL A 14 7.74 -3.95 -5.69
C VAL A 14 8.12 -3.81 -7.16
N GLU A 15 9.41 -3.65 -7.43
CA GLU A 15 9.97 -3.42 -8.77
C GLU A 15 9.47 -2.13 -9.46
N GLU A 16 8.75 -1.28 -8.72
CA GLU A 16 8.19 -0.02 -9.21
C GLU A 16 8.69 1.14 -8.35
N ILE A 17 8.90 2.31 -8.97
CA ILE A 17 9.38 3.51 -8.29
C ILE A 17 8.21 4.42 -7.97
N GLY A 18 8.18 4.97 -6.75
CA GLY A 18 7.23 6.01 -6.36
C GLY A 18 5.90 5.50 -5.81
N ILE A 19 5.46 4.29 -6.17
CA ILE A 19 4.14 3.76 -5.73
C ILE A 19 4.21 2.86 -4.47
N ASN A 20 5.12 3.17 -3.54
CA ASN A 20 5.34 2.36 -2.33
C ASN A 20 4.04 2.25 -1.49
N CYS A 21 3.60 1.04 -1.22
CA CYS A 21 2.50 0.80 -0.28
C CYS A 21 2.60 -0.60 0.28
N THR A 22 2.71 -0.74 1.60
CA THR A 22 2.81 -2.05 2.26
C THR A 22 1.81 -2.15 3.40
N ALA A 23 1.01 -3.22 3.42
CA ALA A 23 0.15 -3.55 4.54
C ALA A 23 0.80 -4.62 5.44
N ILE A 24 0.77 -4.38 6.74
CA ILE A 24 1.15 -5.33 7.78
C ILE A 24 -0.12 -5.75 8.52
N GLU A 25 -0.43 -7.04 8.49
CA GLU A 25 -1.57 -7.61 9.23
C GLU A 25 -1.05 -8.35 10.46
N TYR A 26 -1.60 -8.02 11.62
CA TYR A 26 -1.37 -8.74 12.87
C TYR A 26 -2.68 -8.86 13.66
N ASN A 27 -3.09 -10.10 13.93
CA ASN A 27 -4.41 -10.41 14.48
C ASN A 27 -5.54 -9.76 13.64
N ASP A 28 -6.39 -8.94 14.24
CA ASP A 28 -7.52 -8.27 13.57
C ASP A 28 -7.19 -6.85 13.11
N GLU A 29 -5.95 -6.40 13.25
CA GLU A 29 -5.50 -5.07 12.83
C GLU A 29 -4.63 -5.14 11.56
N ILE A 30 -4.81 -4.13 10.71
CA ILE A 30 -3.98 -3.88 9.53
C ILE A 30 -3.35 -2.49 9.68
N THR A 31 -2.03 -2.41 9.58
CA THR A 31 -1.30 -1.15 9.52
C THR A 31 -0.76 -0.98 8.11
N VAL A 32 -0.98 0.19 7.51
CA VAL A 32 -0.40 0.53 6.21
C VAL A 32 0.83 1.39 6.44
N ILE A 33 1.92 1.07 5.75
CA ILE A 33 3.16 1.83 5.70
C ILE A 33 3.29 2.41 4.30
N ASP A 34 3.31 3.74 4.25
CA ASP A 34 3.38 4.57 3.05
C ASP A 34 2.23 4.38 2.06
N ILE A 35 1.92 5.46 1.34
CA ILE A 35 1.04 5.45 0.18
C ILE A 35 1.69 6.39 -0.83
N GLY A 36 2.63 5.83 -1.58
CA GLY A 36 3.37 6.52 -2.61
C GLY A 36 2.52 6.80 -3.85
N LEU A 37 2.93 7.82 -4.58
CA LEU A 37 2.37 8.22 -5.86
C LEU A 37 3.49 8.16 -6.91
N GLY A 38 3.21 7.51 -8.04
CA GLY A 38 4.14 7.36 -9.14
C GLY A 38 3.82 8.31 -10.29
N PHE A 39 4.83 8.68 -11.05
CA PHE A 39 4.66 9.36 -12.33
C PHE A 39 4.53 8.32 -13.47
N PRO A 40 3.72 8.62 -14.49
CA PRO A 40 3.56 7.76 -15.65
C PRO A 40 4.86 7.69 -16.47
N LEU A 41 5.03 6.58 -17.20
CA LEU A 41 6.06 6.43 -18.21
C LEU A 41 5.75 7.29 -19.44
N SER A 42 6.76 7.55 -20.27
CA SER A 42 6.67 8.44 -21.44
C SER A 42 5.67 7.99 -22.51
N ASP A 43 5.24 6.73 -22.47
CA ASP A 43 4.28 6.11 -23.38
C ASP A 43 2.85 6.03 -22.82
N GLN A 44 2.63 6.43 -21.57
CA GLN A 44 1.32 6.41 -20.90
C GLN A 44 0.58 7.75 -21.09
N TYR A 45 0.17 8.03 -22.34
CA TYR A 45 -0.51 9.29 -22.67
C TYR A 45 -1.85 9.46 -21.97
N GLY A 46 -2.09 10.66 -21.44
CA GLY A 46 -3.34 11.01 -20.76
C GLY A 46 -3.45 10.51 -19.31
N VAL A 47 -2.41 9.87 -18.79
CA VAL A 47 -2.27 9.53 -17.37
C VAL A 47 -1.51 10.66 -16.68
N ASP A 48 -2.01 11.15 -15.55
CA ASP A 48 -1.31 12.16 -14.74
C ASP A 48 -0.45 11.51 -13.66
N TYR A 49 -0.97 10.47 -13.00
CA TYR A 49 -0.34 9.78 -11.87
C TYR A 49 -0.71 8.31 -11.83
N VAL A 50 0.14 7.52 -11.19
CA VAL A 50 -0.08 6.10 -10.88
C VAL A 50 -0.18 5.95 -9.36
N ILE A 51 -1.17 5.19 -8.89
CA ILE A 51 -1.40 4.92 -7.47
C ILE A 51 -1.42 3.41 -7.19
N PRO A 52 -1.04 2.96 -5.98
CA PRO A 52 -1.08 1.56 -5.61
C PRO A 52 -2.51 0.99 -5.60
N ASN A 53 -2.64 -0.31 -5.88
CA ASN A 53 -3.92 -0.99 -5.80
C ASN A 53 -4.30 -1.29 -4.35
N ILE A 54 -5.25 -0.51 -3.81
CA ILE A 54 -5.71 -0.62 -2.42
C ILE A 54 -6.97 -1.49 -2.23
N ASP A 55 -7.34 -2.34 -3.19
CA ASP A 55 -8.57 -3.15 -3.09
C ASP A 55 -8.54 -4.15 -1.92
N TYR A 56 -7.35 -4.56 -1.48
CA TYR A 56 -7.21 -5.32 -0.22
C TYR A 56 -7.65 -4.50 0.99
N LEU A 57 -7.27 -3.23 1.08
CA LEU A 57 -7.65 -2.35 2.19
C LEU A 57 -9.14 -2.00 2.17
N LYS A 58 -9.70 -1.72 0.98
CA LYS A 58 -11.14 -1.47 0.82
C LYS A 58 -12.00 -2.62 1.36
N ARG A 59 -11.61 -3.87 1.06
CA ARG A 59 -12.30 -5.07 1.56
C ARG A 59 -12.16 -5.26 3.07
N ASN A 60 -11.13 -4.70 3.69
CA ASN A 60 -10.84 -4.81 5.12
C ASN A 60 -11.01 -3.49 5.88
N LYS A 61 -11.85 -2.57 5.39
CA LYS A 61 -12.00 -1.19 5.90
C LYS A 61 -12.20 -1.07 7.42
N LYS A 62 -12.83 -2.06 8.06
CA LYS A 62 -13.11 -2.08 9.51
C LYS A 62 -11.89 -2.40 10.37
N ARG A 63 -10.81 -2.90 9.77
CA ARG A 63 -9.64 -3.49 10.45
C ARG A 63 -8.39 -2.64 10.33
N TYR A 64 -8.34 -1.68 9.39
CA TYR A 64 -7.11 -0.95 9.13
C TYR A 64 -7.02 0.40 9.85
N LYS A 65 -5.81 0.73 10.29
CA LYS A 65 -5.38 2.05 10.75
C LYS A 65 -4.31 2.57 9.78
N GLU A 66 -4.44 3.83 9.37
CA GLU A 66 -3.48 4.47 8.47
C GLU A 66 -2.32 5.06 9.28
N LEU A 67 -1.08 4.79 8.89
CA LEU A 67 0.11 5.43 9.42
C LEU A 67 0.93 5.99 8.25
N SER A 68 0.97 7.31 8.11
CA SER A 68 1.79 7.98 7.10
C SER A 68 3.13 8.36 7.72
N SER A 69 4.24 7.79 7.23
CA SER A 69 5.60 8.05 7.74
C SER A 69 6.11 9.40 7.28
N HIS A 70 5.97 9.70 5.98
CA HIS A 70 6.30 10.94 5.28
C HIS A 70 5.77 10.82 3.84
N MET A 71 4.96 11.78 3.38
CA MET A 71 4.49 11.81 1.99
C MET A 71 5.54 12.46 1.11
N HIS A 72 6.29 11.65 0.35
CA HIS A 72 7.09 12.13 -0.77
C HIS A 72 6.31 11.87 -2.06
N ILE A 73 5.99 12.94 -2.78
CA ILE A 73 5.39 12.93 -4.14
C ILE A 73 6.52 12.87 -5.16
#